data_AF-U3MKI2-F1
#
_entry.id   AF-U3MKI2-F1
#
_cell.length_a   1.000
_cell.length_b   1.000
_cell.length_c   1.000
_cell.angle_alpha   90.00
_cell.angle_beta   90.00
_cell.angle_gamma   90.00
#
_symmetry.space_group_name_H-M   'P 1'
#
loop_
_entity.id
_entity.type
_entity.pdbx_description
1 polymer ?
#
loop_
_entity_poly.entity_id
_entity_poly.type
_entity_poly.pdbx_seq_one_letter_code
_entity_poly.pdbx_strand_id
1 'polypeptide(L)'
;TTATVLAQALVREGLRNVAAGANPLGLKRGIEKAVEAVTKGLLASAKEVETKEQIAATAGISAGDQSIGDLIAEAMDKVGNEGVITVEESNTFGLQLELTEGMR
;
A
#
# COMPACT_ATOMS: atom_id res chain seq x y z
N THR A 1 -0.81 6.07 7.68
CA THR A 1 -1.72 5.90 8.83
C THR A 1 -1.51 4.57 9.53
N THR A 2 -1.57 3.42 8.84
CA THR A 2 -1.38 2.08 9.44
C THR A 2 -0.03 1.90 10.15
N ALA A 3 1.07 2.32 9.51
CA ALA A 3 2.41 2.18 10.08
C ALA A 3 2.57 2.91 11.44
N THR A 4 2.00 4.11 11.56
CA THR A 4 2.09 4.92 12.77
C THR A 4 1.38 4.27 13.95
N VAL A 5 0.20 3.71 13.74
CA VAL A 5 -0.58 3.03 14.79
C VAL A 5 0.13 1.76 15.26
N LEU A 6 0.68 0.96 14.34
CA LEU A 6 1.44 -0.24 14.68
C LEU A 6 2.72 0.09 15.43
N ALA A 7 3.48 1.09 14.98
CA ALA A 7 4.69 1.53 15.67
C ALA A 7 4.38 2.02 17.09
N GLN A 8 3.32 2.80 17.26
CA GLN A 8 2.89 3.27 18.58
C GLN A 8 2.54 2.10 19.52
N ALA A 9 1.80 1.10 19.03
CA ALA A 9 1.44 -0.09 19.82
C ALA A 9 2.69 -0.89 20.23
N LEU A 10 3.60 -1.14 19.29
CA LEU A 10 4.85 -1.86 19.54
C LEU A 10 5.74 -1.15 20.56
N VAL A 11 5.87 0.18 20.47
CA VAL A 11 6.65 0.97 21.43
C VAL A 11 6.00 0.92 22.81
N ARG A 12 4.69 1.13 22.91
CA ARG A 12 3.97 1.13 24.18
C ARG A 12 4.12 -0.20 24.92
N GLU A 13 3.87 -1.31 24.24
CA GLU A 13 3.97 -2.64 24.85
C GLU A 13 5.43 -3.04 25.10
N GLY A 14 6.35 -2.66 24.22
CA GLY A 14 7.78 -2.85 24.43
C GLY A 14 8.26 -2.18 25.71
N LEU A 15 7.94 -0.89 25.91
CA LEU A 15 8.31 -0.14 27.11
C LEU A 15 7.72 -0.75 28.39
N ARG A 16 6.47 -1.24 28.34
CA ARG A 16 5.83 -1.93 29.48
C ARG A 16 6.59 -3.19 29.89
N ASN A 17 7.01 -4.00 28.93
CA ASN A 17 7.75 -5.24 29.19
C ASN A 17 9.18 -4.96 29.68
N VAL A 18 9.83 -3.91 29.16
CA VAL A 18 11.15 -3.48 29.64
C VAL A 18 11.06 -2.99 31.08
N ALA A 19 10.04 -2.21 31.43
CA ALA A 19 9.79 -1.77 32.82
C ALA A 19 9.53 -2.96 33.78
N ALA A 20 8.98 -4.06 33.26
CA ALA A 20 8.80 -5.31 34.01
C ALA A 20 10.07 -6.19 34.09
N GLY A 21 11.22 -5.71 33.59
CA GLY A 21 12.52 -6.39 33.69
C GLY A 21 12.91 -7.25 32.48
N ALA A 22 12.14 -7.21 31.37
CA ALA A 22 12.52 -7.92 30.15
C ALA A 22 13.75 -7.28 29.47
N ASN A 23 14.62 -8.11 28.89
CA ASN A 23 15.79 -7.63 28.14
C ASN A 23 15.36 -6.98 26.79
N PRO A 24 15.66 -5.69 26.56
CA PRO A 24 15.29 -4.99 25.32
C PRO A 24 15.84 -5.65 24.05
N LEU A 25 17.06 -6.17 24.09
CA LEU A 25 17.67 -6.86 22.93
C LEU A 25 16.97 -8.20 22.64
N GLY A 26 16.50 -8.89 23.68
CA GLY A 26 15.70 -10.09 23.54
C GLY A 26 14.34 -9.80 22.91
N LEU A 27 13.67 -8.74 23.38
CA LEU A 27 12.40 -8.27 22.82
C LEU A 27 12.55 -7.89 21.33
N LYS A 28 13.59 -7.11 20.97
CA LYS A 28 13.86 -6.75 19.58
C LYS A 28 13.96 -7.99 18.67
N ARG A 29 14.79 -8.97 19.05
CA ARG A 29 14.95 -10.22 18.28
C ARG A 29 13.65 -11.01 18.16
N GLY A 30 12.84 -11.01 19.22
CA GLY A 30 11.51 -11.64 19.21
C GLY A 30 10.55 -10.95 18.23
N ILE A 31 10.53 -9.61 18.24
CA ILE A 31 9.72 -8.79 17.32
C ILE A 31 10.16 -9.04 15.87
N GLU A 32 11.47 -9.05 15.59
CA GLU A 32 12.00 -9.33 14.24
C GLU A 32 11.52 -10.69 13.71
N LYS A 33 11.63 -11.75 14.51
CA LYS A 33 11.12 -13.08 14.14
C LYS A 33 9.61 -13.12 13.94
N ALA A 34 8.87 -12.40 14.78
CA ALA A 34 7.42 -12.31 14.65
C ALA A 34 7.02 -11.59 13.35
N VAL A 35 7.69 -10.48 13.02
CA VAL A 35 7.47 -9.73 11.77
C VAL A 35 7.78 -10.59 10.55
N GLU A 36 8.86 -11.37 10.58
CA GLU A 36 9.21 -12.29 9.49
C GLU A 36 8.12 -13.36 9.29
N ALA A 37 7.67 -14.00 10.37
CA ALA A 37 6.61 -15.01 10.31
C ALA A 37 5.28 -14.42 9.80
N VAL A 38 4.92 -13.23 10.27
CA VAL A 38 3.70 -12.52 9.82
C VAL A 38 3.82 -12.14 8.35
N THR A 39 4.94 -11.57 7.92
CA THR A 39 5.17 -11.21 6.51
C THR A 39 5.03 -12.43 5.60
N LYS A 40 5.60 -13.57 6.00
CA LYS A 40 5.46 -14.83 5.26
C LYS A 40 4.00 -15.27 5.16
N GLY A 41 3.25 -15.20 6.26
CA GLY A 41 1.83 -15.56 6.27
C GLY A 41 0.96 -14.64 5.42
N LEU A 42 1.25 -13.33 5.42
CA LEU A 42 0.56 -12.34 4.60
C LEU A 42 0.81 -12.58 3.12
N LEU A 43 2.07 -12.80 2.72
CA LEU A 43 2.40 -13.11 1.32
C LEU A 43 1.77 -14.42 0.86
N ALA A 44 1.75 -15.45 1.71
CA ALA A 44 1.10 -16.73 1.38
C ALA A 44 -0.42 -16.62 1.21
N SER A 45 -1.04 -15.60 1.81
CA SER A 45 -2.49 -15.36 1.73
C SER A 45 -2.86 -14.26 0.73
N ALA A 46 -1.85 -13.67 0.07
CA ALA A 46 -2.06 -12.61 -0.90
C ALA A 46 -2.87 -13.12 -2.09
N LYS A 47 -3.84 -12.32 -2.52
CA LYS A 47 -4.59 -12.57 -3.75
C LYS A 47 -3.97 -11.73 -4.85
N GLU A 48 -3.60 -12.39 -5.93
CA GLU A 48 -3.10 -11.71 -7.12
C GLU A 48 -4.21 -10.83 -7.73
N VAL A 49 -3.78 -9.67 -8.22
CA VAL A 49 -4.62 -8.67 -8.89
C VAL A 49 -4.22 -8.69 -10.35
N GLU A 50 -5.04 -9.34 -11.17
CA GLU A 50 -4.71 -9.61 -12.58
C GLU A 50 -5.68 -8.90 -13.53
N THR A 51 -6.91 -8.67 -13.06
CA THR A 51 -7.98 -8.12 -13.90
C THR A 51 -8.14 -6.63 -13.72
N LYS A 52 -8.57 -5.96 -14.79
CA LYS A 52 -8.87 -4.52 -14.77
C LYS A 52 -9.89 -4.16 -13.70
N GLU A 53 -10.87 -5.03 -13.47
CA GLU A 53 -11.90 -4.87 -12.44
C GLU A 53 -11.32 -4.91 -11.02
N GLN A 54 -10.36 -5.81 -10.75
CA GLN A 54 -9.67 -5.87 -9.46
C GLN A 54 -8.78 -4.65 -9.22
N ILE A 55 -8.13 -4.14 -10.27
CA ILE A 55 -7.35 -2.90 -10.22
C ILE A 55 -8.28 -1.73 -9.90
N ALA A 56 -9.38 -1.59 -10.63
CA ALA A 56 -10.37 -0.54 -10.44
C ALA A 56 -10.95 -0.54 -9.02
N ALA A 57 -11.32 -1.72 -8.50
CA ALA A 57 -11.82 -1.86 -7.15
C ALA A 57 -10.76 -1.47 -6.09
N THR A 58 -9.51 -1.89 -6.27
CA THR A 58 -8.42 -1.57 -5.33
C THR A 58 -8.11 -0.07 -5.31
N ALA A 59 -8.01 0.54 -6.50
CA ALA A 59 -7.78 1.96 -6.66
C ALA A 59 -8.97 2.78 -6.13
N GLY A 60 -10.20 2.34 -6.38
CA GLY A 60 -11.43 2.97 -5.89
C GLY A 60 -11.53 2.94 -4.36
N ILE A 61 -11.17 1.83 -3.71
CA ILE A 61 -11.11 1.72 -2.24
C ILE A 61 -10.07 2.70 -1.67
N SER A 62 -8.90 2.79 -2.30
CA SER A 62 -7.82 3.67 -1.85
C SER A 62 -8.19 5.15 -1.97
N ALA A 63 -8.83 5.53 -3.09
CA ALA A 63 -9.27 6.90 -3.35
C ALA A 63 -10.59 7.26 -2.63
N GLY A 64 -11.38 6.26 -2.23
CA GLY A 64 -12.74 6.46 -1.72
C GLY A 64 -13.75 6.84 -2.81
N ASP A 65 -13.39 6.69 -4.09
CA ASP A 65 -14.19 7.06 -5.25
C ASP A 65 -14.00 6.05 -6.39
N GLN A 66 -15.09 5.41 -6.82
CA GLN A 66 -15.05 4.39 -7.87
C GLN A 66 -14.67 4.99 -9.24
N SER A 67 -15.08 6.22 -9.55
CA SER A 67 -14.78 6.86 -10.83
C SER A 67 -13.28 7.10 -11.01
N ILE A 68 -12.58 7.43 -9.91
CA ILE A 68 -11.11 7.53 -9.88
C ILE A 68 -10.48 6.16 -10.09
N GLY A 69 -11.02 5.12 -9.43
CA GLY A 69 -10.56 3.75 -9.59
C GLY A 69 -10.64 3.25 -11.02
N ASP A 70 -11.76 3.49 -11.68
CA ASP A 70 -12.00 3.10 -13.08
C ASP A 70 -11.02 3.80 -14.03
N LEU A 71 -10.76 5.10 -13.82
CA LEU A 71 -9.84 5.90 -14.62
C LEU A 71 -8.38 5.44 -14.45
N ILE A 72 -7.97 5.09 -13.23
CA ILE A 72 -6.66 4.50 -12.95
C ILE A 72 -6.52 3.13 -13.63
N ALA A 73 -7.55 2.29 -13.56
CA ALA A 73 -7.53 0.99 -14.22
C ALA A 73 -7.43 1.12 -15.74
N GLU A 74 -8.11 2.11 -16.34
CA GLU A 74 -7.96 2.41 -17.76
C GLU A 74 -6.56 2.92 -18.11
N ALA A 75 -5.97 3.76 -17.26
CA ALA A 75 -4.58 4.20 -17.44
C ALA A 75 -3.62 3.01 -17.44
N MET A 76 -3.68 2.16 -16.40
CA MET A 76 -2.82 0.98 -16.25
C MET A 76 -2.97 -0.03 -17.40
N ASP A 77 -4.18 -0.22 -17.92
CA ASP A 77 -4.46 -1.09 -19.07
C ASP A 77 -3.75 -0.60 -20.35
N LYS A 78 -3.63 0.72 -20.52
CA LYS A 78 -2.97 1.31 -21.70
C LYS A 78 -1.45 1.45 -21.56
N VAL A 79 -0.92 1.72 -20.35
CA VAL A 79 0.54 1.85 -20.11
C VAL A 79 1.23 0.56 -19.68
N GLY A 80 0.45 -0.47 -19.33
CA GLY A 80 0.93 -1.72 -18.74
C GLY A 80 1.23 -1.61 -17.24
N ASN A 81 1.36 -2.75 -16.56
CA ASN A 81 1.55 -2.80 -15.09
C ASN A 81 2.83 -2.12 -14.59
N GLU A 82 3.85 -2.00 -15.44
CA GLU A 82 5.12 -1.33 -15.13
C GLU A 82 5.19 0.09 -15.72
N GLY A 83 4.09 0.58 -16.30
CA GLY A 83 4.01 1.91 -16.89
C GLY A 83 4.03 3.02 -15.85
N VAL A 84 4.50 4.21 -16.25
CA VAL A 84 4.55 5.39 -15.39
C VAL A 84 3.25 6.17 -15.53
N ILE A 85 2.61 6.48 -14.40
CA ILE A 85 1.41 7.32 -14.34
C ILE A 85 1.77 8.60 -13.58
N THR A 86 1.54 9.75 -14.22
CA THR A 86 1.75 11.07 -13.61
C THR A 86 0.40 11.74 -13.39
N VAL A 87 0.26 12.46 -12.28
CA VAL A 87 -0.94 13.25 -11.96
C VAL A 87 -0.57 14.73 -12.07
N GLU A 88 -1.33 15.46 -12.89
CA GLU A 88 -1.15 16.90 -13.11
C GLU A 88 -2.42 17.67 -12.75
N GLU A 89 -2.25 18.94 -12.37
CA GLU A 89 -3.37 19.85 -12.10
C GLU A 89 -3.94 20.37 -13.42
N SER A 90 -5.25 20.19 -13.64
CA SER A 90 -5.95 20.68 -14.83
C SER A 90 -6.71 21.97 -14.55
N ASN A 91 -6.68 22.89 -15.51
CA ASN A 91 -7.50 24.12 -15.49
C ASN A 91 -8.97 23.87 -15.86
N THR A 92 -9.34 22.63 -16.19
CA THR A 92 -10.71 22.24 -16.55
C THR A 92 -11.35 21.42 -15.44
N PHE A 93 -12.66 21.53 -15.29
CA PHE A 93 -13.40 20.73 -14.31
C PHE A 93 -13.45 19.26 -14.74
N GLY A 94 -13.26 18.36 -13.78
CA GLY A 94 -13.32 16.92 -13.97
C GLY A 94 -11.95 16.26 -13.99
N LEU A 95 -11.95 14.95 -14.24
CA LEU A 95 -10.76 14.13 -14.40
C LEU A 95 -10.60 13.77 -15.86
N GLN A 96 -9.38 13.86 -16.38
CA GLN A 96 -9.04 13.53 -17.76
C GLN A 96 -7.85 12.58 -17.76
N LEU A 97 -7.84 11.66 -18.71
CA LEU A 97 -6.75 10.74 -18.95
C LEU A 97 -6.10 11.10 -20.29
N GLU A 98 -4.85 11.53 -20.25
CA GLU A 98 -4.05 11.77 -21.44
C GLU A 98 -2.96 10.69 -21.54
N LEU A 99 -2.82 10.09 -22.73
CA LEU A 99 -1.68 9.26 -23.03
C LEU A 99 -0.66 10.06 -23.81
N THR A 100 0.55 10.13 -23.28
CA THR A 100 1.71 10.65 -23.97
C THR A 100 2.54 9.47 -24.47
N GLU A 101 2.80 9.43 -25.78
CA GLU A 101 3.87 8.58 -26.31
C GLU A 101 5.19 9.22 -25.86
N GLY A 102 5.84 8.61 -24.87
CA GLY A 102 7.07 9.15 -24.30
C GLY A 102 8.12 9.49 -25.36
N MET A 103 8.82 10.61 -25.18
CA MET A 103 10.02 10.91 -25.97
C MET A 103 11.05 9.80 -25.74
N ARG A 104 11.55 9.25 -26.84
CA ARG A 104 12.58 8.19 -26.88
C ARG A 104 13.77 8.46 -25.96
#